data_AF-A0A330LRL1-F1
#
_entry.id   AF-A0A330LRL1-F1
#
_cell.length_a   1.000
_cell.length_b   1.000
_cell.length_c   1.000
_cell.angle_alpha   90.00
_cell.angle_beta   90.00
_cell.angle_gamma   90.00
#
_symmetry.space_group_name_H-M   'P 1'
#
loop_
_entity.id
_entity.type
_entity.pdbx_description
1 polymer ?
#
loop_
_entity_poly.entity_id
_entity_poly.type
_entity_poly.pdbx_seq_one_letter_code
_entity_poly.pdbx_strand_id
1 'polypeptide(L)' 'MSKIDFSAINKSSSKSFHEQRNTIKNVCLGKTVLCPVCQQALKLLPPKNKNDESRTGVGCVKGCTFIELEFEL' A
#
# COMPACT_ATOMS: atom_id res chain seq x y z
N MET A 1 -5.64 4.60 38.77
CA MET A 1 -5.25 4.87 37.37
C MET A 1 -5.70 3.70 36.52
N SER A 2 -6.77 3.87 35.75
CA SER A 2 -7.23 2.89 34.76
C SER A 2 -6.11 2.64 33.76
N LYS A 3 -5.63 1.41 33.68
CA LYS A 3 -4.61 0.98 32.73
C LYS A 3 -5.20 1.14 31.33
N ILE A 4 -4.69 2.09 30.55
CA ILE A 4 -5.16 2.28 29.17
C ILE A 4 -4.71 1.05 28.37
N ASP A 5 -5.66 0.27 27.88
CA ASP A 5 -5.38 -0.95 27.11
C ASP A 5 -5.20 -0.61 25.62
N PHE A 6 -3.95 -0.60 25.17
CA PHE A 6 -3.57 -0.38 23.77
C PHE A 6 -3.49 -1.67 22.95
N SER A 7 -3.83 -2.82 23.53
CA SER A 7 -3.67 -4.13 22.87
C SER A 7 -4.49 -4.23 21.57
N ALA A 8 -5.70 -3.65 21.55
CA ALA A 8 -6.54 -3.62 20.35
C ALA A 8 -5.92 -2.77 19.23
N ILE A 9 -5.38 -1.61 19.57
CA ILE A 9 -4.70 -0.70 18.62
C ILE A 9 -3.46 -1.38 18.06
N ASN A 10 -2.63 -2.00 18.90
CA ASN A 10 -1.42 -2.71 18.47
C ASN A 10 -1.73 -3.86 17.51
N LYS A 11 -2.77 -4.65 17.79
CA LYS A 11 -3.22 -5.74 16.90
C LYS A 11 -3.70 -5.19 15.55
N SER A 12 -4.49 -4.11 15.58
CA SER A 12 -4.98 -3.45 14.37
C SER A 12 -3.84 -2.91 13.50
N SER A 13 -2.86 -2.23 14.12
CA SER A 13 -1.68 -1.69 13.43
C SER A 13 -0.84 -2.78 12.79
N SER A 14 -0.58 -3.87 13.52
CA SER A 14 0.15 -5.02 12.98
C SER A 14 -0.59 -5.63 11.79
N LYS A 15 -1.91 -5.85 11.90
CA LYS A 15 -2.71 -6.39 10.80
C LYS A 15 -2.66 -5.49 9.56
N SER A 16 -2.82 -4.18 9.74
CA SER A 16 -2.73 -3.19 8.65
C SER A 16 -1.38 -3.25 7.93
N PHE A 17 -0.28 -3.33 8.67
CA PHE A 17 1.06 -3.45 8.07
C PHE A 17 1.22 -4.73 7.23
N HIS A 18 0.75 -5.87 7.75
CA HIS A 18 0.81 -7.14 7.02
C HIS A 18 -0.04 -7.11 5.74
N GLU A 19 -1.23 -6.51 5.81
CA GLU A 19 -2.13 -6.35 4.67
C GLU A 19 -1.52 -5.46 3.58
N GLN A 20 -0.93 -4.32 3.97
CA GLN A 20 -0.23 -3.43 3.04
C GLN A 20 0.95 -4.15 2.38
N ARG A 21 1.80 -4.83 3.15
CA ARG A 21 2.94 -5.60 2.62
C ARG A 21 2.50 -6.71 1.67
N ASN A 22 1.45 -7.44 2.01
CA ASN A 22 0.93 -8.51 1.14
C ASN A 22 0.33 -7.95 -0.15
N THR A 23 -0.37 -6.81 -0.07
CA THR A 23 -0.90 -6.10 -1.23
C THR A 23 0.20 -5.73 -2.21
N ILE A 24 1.27 -5.08 -1.74
CA ILE A 24 2.43 -4.71 -2.55
C ILE A 24 3.03 -5.95 -3.21
N LYS A 25 3.29 -7.02 -2.43
CA LYS A 25 3.85 -8.27 -2.96
C LYS A 25 3.00 -8.87 -4.08
N ASN A 26 1.69 -8.95 -3.88
CA ASN A 26 0.81 -9.54 -4.88
C ASN A 26 0.77 -8.69 -6.17
N VAL A 27 0.73 -7.35 -6.04
CA VAL A 27 0.82 -6.44 -7.19
C VAL A 27 2.15 -6.62 -7.94
N CYS A 28 3.28 -6.69 -7.24
CA CYS A 28 4.61 -6.91 -7.84
C CYS A 28 4.74 -8.29 -8.49
N LEU A 29 4.03 -9.32 -8.00
CA LEU A 29 3.93 -10.64 -8.63
C LEU A 29 2.99 -10.67 -9.85
N GLY A 30 2.41 -9.54 -10.24
CA GLY A 30 1.45 -9.44 -11.34
C GLY A 30 0.04 -9.96 -11.02
N LYS A 31 -0.25 -10.26 -9.74
CA LYS A 31 -1.59 -10.66 -9.34
C LYS A 31 -2.50 -9.44 -9.27
N THR A 32 -3.75 -9.61 -9.70
CA THR A 32 -4.77 -8.58 -9.57
C THR A 32 -5.17 -8.43 -8.12
N VAL A 33 -4.91 -7.25 -7.54
CA VAL A 33 -5.42 -6.85 -6.22
C VAL A 33 -6.40 -5.71 -6.43
N LEU A 34 -7.60 -5.82 -5.84
CA LEU A 34 -8.63 -4.78 -5.94
C LEU A 34 -8.49 -3.77 -4.80
N CYS A 35 -8.72 -2.50 -5.10
CA CYS A 35 -8.81 -1.45 -4.09
C CYS A 35 -10.03 -1.69 -3.20
N PRO A 36 -9.89 -1.66 -1.86
CA PRO A 36 -11.00 -1.94 -0.93
C PRO A 36 -12.12 -0.89 -0.98
N VAL A 37 -11.86 0.29 -1.56
CA VAL A 37 -12.83 1.40 -1.63
C VAL A 37 -13.59 1.43 -2.95
N CYS A 38 -12.88 1.35 -4.07
CA CYS A 38 -13.49 1.50 -5.41
C CYS A 38 -13.56 0.20 -6.21
N GLN A 39 -13.04 -0.91 -5.67
CA GLN A 39 -12.98 -2.22 -6.33
C GLN A 39 -12.24 -2.23 -7.68
N GLN A 40 -11.50 -1.16 -8.01
CA GLN A 40 -10.64 -1.11 -9.19
C GLN A 40 -9.32 -1.82 -8.92
N ALA A 41 -8.71 -2.39 -9.95
CA ALA A 41 -7.39 -3.01 -9.84
C ALA A 41 -6.32 -1.98 -9.44
N LEU A 42 -5.53 -2.34 -8.43
CA LEU A 42 -4.30 -1.64 -8.06
C LEU A 42 -3.23 -1.89 -9.12
N LYS A 43 -2.48 -0.85 -9.46
CA LYS A 43 -1.40 -0.88 -10.45
C LYS A 43 -0.10 -0.40 -9.84
N LEU A 44 1.00 -1.00 -10.28
CA LEU A 44 2.33 -0.50 -10.02
C LEU A 44 2.58 0.75 -10.88
N LEU A 45 3.10 1.79 -10.26
CA LEU A 45 3.51 3.06 -10.83
C LEU A 45 5.04 3.12 -10.69
N PRO A 46 5.80 2.51 -11.63
CA PRO A 46 7.25 2.53 -11.57
C PRO A 46 7.81 3.92 -11.93
N PRO A 47 9.01 4.27 -11.45
CA PRO A 47 9.72 5.45 -11.94
C PRO A 47 9.99 5.32 -13.44
N LYS A 48 9.78 6.39 -14.22
CA LYS A 48 10.11 6.35 -15.66
C LYS A 48 11.57 6.67 -15.92
N ASN A 49 12.20 7.48 -15.08
CA ASN A 49 13.60 7.92 -15.19
C ASN A 49 14.22 8.06 -13.78
N LYS A 50 15.56 8.10 -13.69
CA LYS A 50 16.28 8.28 -12.41
C LYS A 50 15.96 9.59 -11.67
N ASN A 51 15.53 10.63 -12.39
CA ASN A 51 15.17 11.94 -11.85
C ASN A 51 13.65 12.19 -11.85
N ASP A 52 12.84 11.13 -11.93
CA ASP A 52 11.40 11.27 -11.98
C ASP A 52 10.84 11.52 -10.57
N GLU A 53 10.47 12.78 -10.29
CA GLU A 53 9.80 13.19 -9.04
C GLU A 53 8.32 12.79 -8.99
N SER A 54 7.80 12.10 -10.02
CA SER A 54 6.43 11.63 -9.99
C SER A 54 6.24 10.55 -8.93
N ARG A 55 5.04 10.53 -8.34
CA ARG A 55 4.68 9.61 -7.26
C ARG A 55 4.80 8.16 -7.73
N THR A 56 5.85 7.48 -7.27
CA THR A 56 6.08 6.07 -7.54
C THR A 56 5.49 5.22 -6.44
N GLY A 57 4.97 4.05 -6.79
CA GLY A 57 4.28 3.20 -5.81
C GLY A 57 3.22 2.29 -6.37
N VAL A 58 2.21 1.98 -5.56
CA VAL A 58 1.04 1.17 -5.94
C VAL A 58 -0.23 1.97 -5.69
N GLY A 59 -1.08 2.10 -6.71
CA GLY A 59 -2.31 2.87 -6.57
C GLY A 59 -3.44 2.43 -7.49
N CYS A 60 -4.65 2.84 -7.16
CA CYS A 60 -5.81 2.75 -8.05
C CYS A 60 -5.99 4.04 -8.85
N VAL A 61 -6.68 3.96 -9.99
CA VAL A 61 -6.90 5.10 -10.89
C VAL A 61 -7.68 6.24 -10.22
N LYS A 62 -8.63 5.90 -9.33
CA LYS A 62 -9.43 6.87 -8.58
C LYS A 62 -8.67 7.57 -7.44
N GLY A 63 -7.49 7.07 -7.06
CA GLY A 63 -6.69 7.64 -5.96
C GLY A 63 -7.18 7.31 -4.55
N CYS A 64 -8.09 6.34 -4.38
CA CYS A 64 -8.60 5.93 -3.06
C CYS A 64 -7.55 5.23 -2.19
N THR A 65 -6.59 4.56 -2.83
CA THR A 65 -5.47 3.89 -2.18
C THR A 65 -4.24 4.22 -2.99
N PHE A 66 -3.23 4.75 -2.30
CA PHE A 66 -1.91 5.00 -2.84
C PHE A 66 -0.89 4.60 -1.76
N ILE A 67 0.02 3.71 -2.14
CA ILE A 67 1.13 3.27 -1.30
C ILE A 67 2.40 3.71 -2.01
N GLU A 68 3.08 4.70 -1.43
CA GLU A 68 4.36 5.18 -1.94
C GLU A 68 5.42 4.10 -1.75
N LEU A 69 6.25 3.89 -2.78
CA LEU A 69 7.37 2.95 -2.72
C LEU A 69 8.64 3.68 -3.12
N GLU A 70 9.70 3.48 -2.36
CA GLU A 70 11.04 3.89 -2.78
C GLU A 70 11.60 2.84 -3.76
N PHE A 71 12.14 3.30 -4.88
CA PHE A 71 12.80 2.47 -5.88
C PHE A 71 14.29 2.84 -5.91
N GLU A 72 15.17 1.87 -5.67
CA GLU A 72 16.60 2.02 -5.90
C GLU A 72 16.89 1.74 -7.40
N LEU A 73 17.44 2.72 -8.12
CA LEU A 73 17.70 2.69 -9.58
C LEU A 73 19.17 2.88 -9.95
#